data_AF-A0A257VMT0-F1
#
_entry.id   AF-A0A257VMT0-F1
#
_cell.length_a   1.000
_cell.length_b   1.000
_cell.length_c   1.000
_cell.angle_alpha   90.00
_cell.angle_beta   90.00
_cell.angle_gamma   90.00
#
_symmetry.space_group_name_H-M   'P 1'
#
loop_
_entity.id
_entity.type
_entity.pdbx_description
1 polymer ?
#
loop_
_entity_poly.entity_id
_entity_poly.type
_entity_poly.pdbx_seq_one_letter_code
_entity_poly.pdbx_strand_id
1 'polypeptide(L)'
;ASLAWRRPLLPSEKDKLRGFYTSSREIGKLDHEQATRALIARVLVAPAFLYRIEQSNGPLSAHELASRMSYFLWSSMPDEELRRAAQAGELSNPAKLAAQVKRMVQDPKAKRLSEEFFGQWLGFYRFDEFSGVDTSRFPEFTADVKNGMYAESVAFFDYIVRQNRPVKEILTADYTFLNQPLAKHYGVTAEVKSAREVEMVKGVPGRGGLLRMGSVLTATSAPLRTSPVKRGEWVLRRVLGTPTPPPPPNVGTLPADDKTFAGKSIRERLAAHQRNATCAGCHSRIDPLGFPFEKYDPVGRMRTAYADGVAIDDLIAGMGVGRQSLYSVFGDKRTLFLRVLRTYAERKGAGAAKALFSPPALRDAIAGFLRHAVEFATEEGSVRGCLMVCVAPLVDDAEVRQFLKDAAAGGVALVERRFRDGISAGEIPSDFPVTTRARQVIDLARGLTMHAQLGAPRKTLLADAEEAAELVLLPRRGNATPEG
;
A
#
# COMPACT_ATOMS: atom_id res chain seq x y z
N ALA A 1 15.79 -43.23 -1.28
CA ALA A 1 16.83 -42.35 -0.72
C ALA A 1 17.20 -41.18 -1.64
N SER A 2 17.58 -41.36 -2.92
CA SER A 2 17.88 -40.24 -3.82
C SER A 2 16.76 -39.19 -3.93
N LEU A 3 15.49 -39.62 -3.90
CA LEU A 3 14.33 -38.71 -3.84
C LEU A 3 14.35 -37.78 -2.61
N ALA A 4 14.75 -38.29 -1.45
CA ALA A 4 14.86 -37.51 -0.21
C ALA A 4 16.04 -36.51 -0.28
N TRP A 5 17.16 -36.91 -0.90
CA TRP A 5 18.31 -36.04 -1.14
C TRP A 5 18.09 -35.05 -2.29
N ARG A 6 17.08 -35.27 -3.14
CA ARG A 6 16.75 -34.48 -4.34
C ARG A 6 17.90 -34.39 -5.36
N ARG A 7 18.86 -35.31 -5.25
CA ARG A 7 19.99 -35.54 -6.15
C ARG A 7 20.42 -37.00 -6.09
N PRO A 8 21.23 -37.48 -7.04
CA PRO A 8 21.93 -38.75 -6.88
C PRO A 8 22.71 -38.78 -5.57
N LEU A 9 22.66 -39.93 -4.88
CA LEU A 9 23.48 -40.17 -3.69
C LEU A 9 24.95 -40.30 -4.09
N LEU A 10 25.82 -39.71 -3.29
CA LEU A 10 27.26 -39.95 -3.36
C LEU A 10 27.55 -41.42 -3.01
N PRO A 11 28.63 -42.03 -3.54
CA PRO A 11 29.01 -43.39 -3.19
C PRO A 11 29.06 -43.63 -1.67
N SER A 12 29.69 -42.71 -0.93
CA SER A 12 29.79 -42.77 0.53
C SER A 12 28.43 -42.70 1.26
N GLU A 13 27.44 -42.00 0.70
CA GLU A 13 26.08 -41.96 1.25
C GLU A 13 25.35 -43.29 1.01
N LYS A 14 25.54 -43.91 -0.17
CA LYS A 14 25.00 -45.25 -0.47
C LYS A 14 25.59 -46.29 0.48
N ASP A 15 26.89 -46.25 0.70
CA ASP A 15 27.59 -47.21 1.55
C ASP A 15 27.17 -47.07 3.01
N LYS A 16 27.03 -45.83 3.52
CA LYS A 16 26.49 -45.58 4.87
C LYS A 16 25.08 -46.13 5.05
N LEU A 17 24.21 -45.96 4.07
CA LEU A 17 22.83 -46.48 4.14
C LEU A 17 22.79 -48.01 4.07
N ARG A 18 23.58 -48.63 3.20
CA ARG A 18 23.71 -50.09 3.12
C ARG A 18 24.31 -50.67 4.41
N GLY A 19 25.38 -50.07 4.92
CA GLY A 19 26.01 -50.46 6.17
C GLY A 19 25.07 -50.36 7.36
N PHE A 20 24.25 -49.31 7.44
CA PHE A 20 23.21 -49.18 8.48
C PHE A 20 22.19 -50.32 8.41
N TYR A 21 21.74 -50.70 7.21
CA TYR A 21 20.83 -51.83 7.02
C TYR A 21 21.49 -53.16 7.42
N THR A 22 22.72 -53.42 6.97
CA THR A 22 23.46 -54.64 7.31
C THR A 22 23.68 -54.74 8.82
N SER A 23 24.14 -53.66 9.46
CA SER A 23 24.33 -53.60 10.92
C SER A 23 23.01 -53.83 11.67
N SER A 24 21.89 -53.30 11.16
CA SER A 24 20.57 -53.52 11.75
C SER A 24 20.14 -55.00 11.71
N ARG A 25 20.50 -55.72 10.63
CA ARG A 25 20.23 -57.17 10.46
C ARG A 25 21.17 -58.02 11.32
N GLU A 26 22.46 -57.73 11.31
CA GLU A 26 23.50 -58.59 11.88
C GLU A 26 23.72 -58.35 13.37
N ILE A 27 23.78 -57.07 13.79
CA ILE A 27 24.05 -56.66 15.17
C ILE A 27 22.73 -56.43 15.90
N GLY A 28 21.83 -55.65 15.30
CA GLY A 28 20.51 -55.35 15.87
C GLY A 28 19.53 -56.53 15.85
N LYS A 29 19.87 -57.63 15.14
CA LYS A 29 19.05 -58.83 14.96
C LYS A 29 17.62 -58.56 14.46
N LEU A 30 17.41 -57.42 13.79
CA LEU A 30 16.11 -57.09 13.19
C LEU A 30 15.83 -58.01 12.00
N ASP A 31 14.56 -58.37 11.79
CA ASP A 31 14.16 -59.06 10.56
C ASP A 31 14.30 -58.13 9.31
N HIS A 32 14.05 -58.66 8.11
CA HIS A 32 14.17 -57.85 6.89
C HIS A 32 13.21 -56.65 6.87
N GLU A 33 11.97 -56.85 7.31
CA GLU A 33 10.94 -55.82 7.31
C GLU A 33 11.29 -54.71 8.31
N GLN A 34 11.64 -55.09 9.53
CA GLN A 34 12.06 -54.19 10.60
C GLN A 34 13.31 -53.39 10.21
N ALA A 35 14.33 -54.04 9.64
CA ALA A 35 15.54 -53.36 9.18
C ALA A 35 15.25 -52.38 8.02
N THR A 36 14.33 -52.75 7.12
CA THR A 36 13.88 -51.85 6.04
C THR A 36 13.12 -50.65 6.60
N ARG A 37 12.23 -50.86 7.58
CA ARG A 37 11.51 -49.79 8.27
C ARG A 37 12.47 -48.84 8.98
N ALA A 38 13.49 -49.37 9.67
CA ALA A 38 14.53 -48.59 10.31
C ALA A 38 15.36 -47.79 9.28
N LEU A 39 15.69 -48.38 8.13
CA LEU A 39 16.40 -47.68 7.05
C LEU A 39 15.57 -46.54 6.46
N ILE A 40 14.27 -46.74 6.24
CA ILE A 40 13.36 -45.69 5.77
C ILE A 40 13.28 -44.57 6.82
N ALA A 41 13.13 -44.91 8.11
CA ALA A 41 13.17 -43.93 9.19
C ALA A 41 14.47 -43.13 9.18
N ARG A 42 15.62 -43.81 9.01
CA ARG A 42 16.95 -43.17 8.90
C ARG A 42 17.03 -42.17 7.74
N VAL A 43 16.40 -42.49 6.60
CA VAL A 43 16.30 -41.60 5.43
C VAL A 43 15.41 -40.39 5.72
N LEU A 44 14.26 -40.58 6.39
CA LEU A 44 13.29 -39.53 6.70
C LEU A 44 13.72 -38.60 7.84
N VAL A 45 14.69 -39.01 8.67
CA VAL A 45 15.29 -38.14 9.70
C VAL A 45 16.66 -37.60 9.29
N ALA A 46 17.11 -37.87 8.05
CA ALA A 46 18.39 -37.37 7.57
C ALA A 46 18.34 -35.85 7.36
N PRO A 47 19.44 -35.11 7.65
CA PRO A 47 19.50 -33.67 7.38
C PRO A 47 19.17 -33.31 5.92
N ALA A 48 19.59 -34.17 4.98
CA ALA A 48 19.32 -33.98 3.56
C ALA A 48 17.83 -34.11 3.18
N PHE A 49 16.98 -34.70 4.02
CA PHE A 49 15.53 -34.73 3.84
C PHE A 49 14.87 -33.54 4.54
N LEU A 50 15.21 -33.32 5.81
CA LEU A 50 14.58 -32.30 6.67
C LEU A 50 14.90 -30.87 6.21
N TYR A 51 16.10 -30.64 5.70
CA TYR A 51 16.57 -29.31 5.29
C TYR A 51 16.80 -29.25 3.78
N ARG A 52 16.67 -28.05 3.20
CA ARG A 52 17.11 -27.75 1.83
C ARG A 52 18.46 -27.05 1.92
N ILE A 53 19.53 -27.84 1.89
CA ILE A 53 20.90 -27.33 2.02
C ILE A 53 21.48 -27.14 0.62
N GLU A 54 21.88 -25.91 0.30
CA GLU A 54 22.70 -25.58 -0.86
C GLU A 54 24.17 -25.72 -0.40
N GLN A 55 24.89 -26.70 -0.95
CA GLN A 55 26.28 -27.04 -0.62
C GLN A 55 27.28 -26.28 -1.51
N SER A 56 26.82 -25.69 -2.62
CA SER A 56 27.67 -24.93 -3.53
C SER A 56 28.09 -23.59 -2.92
N ASN A 57 29.40 -23.33 -2.80
CA ASN A 57 29.97 -22.05 -2.35
C ASN A 57 30.02 -20.99 -3.49
N GLY A 58 29.08 -21.04 -4.42
CA GLY A 58 29.06 -20.27 -5.67
C GLY A 58 27.72 -20.44 -6.41
N PRO A 59 27.68 -20.40 -7.75
CA PRO A 59 26.47 -20.69 -8.51
C PRO A 59 25.86 -22.04 -8.11
N LEU A 60 24.54 -22.11 -8.01
CA LEU A 60 23.82 -23.34 -7.66
C LEU A 60 24.12 -24.46 -8.67
N SER A 61 24.31 -25.68 -8.17
CA SER A 61 24.32 -26.86 -9.01
C SER A 61 22.95 -27.08 -9.67
N ALA A 62 22.91 -27.83 -10.77
CA ALA A 62 21.66 -28.11 -11.47
C ALA A 62 20.60 -28.80 -10.56
N HIS A 63 21.02 -29.67 -9.64
CA HIS A 63 20.10 -30.32 -8.70
C HIS A 63 19.59 -29.36 -7.62
N GLU A 64 20.43 -28.44 -7.13
CA GLU A 64 20.01 -27.39 -6.18
C GLU A 64 19.04 -26.42 -6.85
N LEU A 65 19.33 -26.01 -8.10
CA LEU A 65 18.43 -25.16 -8.88
C LEU A 65 17.08 -25.84 -9.11
N ALA A 66 17.06 -27.12 -9.51
CA ALA A 66 15.83 -27.90 -9.63
C ALA A 66 15.05 -27.96 -8.32
N SER A 67 15.72 -28.25 -7.20
CA SER A 67 15.11 -28.28 -5.86
C SER A 67 14.53 -26.92 -5.48
N ARG A 68 15.28 -25.83 -5.69
CA ARG A 68 14.83 -24.47 -5.40
C ARG A 68 13.60 -24.10 -6.23
N MET A 69 13.61 -24.40 -7.53
CA MET A 69 12.47 -24.18 -8.43
C MET A 69 11.23 -24.96 -8.00
N SER A 70 11.38 -26.24 -7.67
CA SER A 70 10.24 -27.10 -7.31
C SER A 70 9.58 -26.67 -6.01
N TYR A 71 10.36 -26.30 -5.00
CA TYR A 71 9.77 -25.82 -3.75
C TYR A 71 9.27 -24.39 -3.83
N PHE A 72 9.83 -23.57 -4.72
CA PHE A 72 9.30 -22.24 -4.97
C PHE A 72 7.93 -22.32 -5.66
N LEU A 73 7.81 -23.09 -6.76
CA LEU A 73 6.59 -23.14 -7.56
C LEU A 73 5.54 -24.14 -7.04
N TRP A 74 5.95 -25.27 -6.46
CA TRP A 74 5.07 -26.38 -6.11
C TRP A 74 5.08 -26.75 -4.63
N SER A 75 5.88 -26.07 -3.80
CA SER A 75 6.08 -26.42 -2.38
C SER A 75 6.35 -27.92 -2.18
N SER A 76 7.06 -28.53 -3.13
CA SER A 76 7.28 -29.97 -3.19
C SER A 76 8.58 -30.30 -3.91
N MET A 77 8.97 -31.57 -3.86
CA MET A 77 10.19 -32.05 -4.49
C MET A 77 10.13 -31.99 -6.03
N PRO A 78 11.28 -31.93 -6.71
CA PRO A 78 11.36 -32.01 -8.17
C PRO A 78 10.71 -33.29 -8.71
N ASP A 79 9.92 -33.16 -9.77
CA ASP A 79 9.40 -34.32 -10.50
C ASP A 79 10.50 -35.01 -11.32
N GLU A 80 10.16 -36.14 -11.96
CA GLU A 80 11.14 -36.90 -12.75
C GLU A 80 11.71 -36.08 -13.90
N GLU A 81 10.89 -35.30 -14.59
CA GLU A 81 11.33 -34.48 -15.72
C GLU A 81 12.34 -33.41 -15.29
N LEU A 82 12.07 -32.68 -14.20
CA LEU A 82 12.99 -31.66 -13.69
C LEU A 82 14.29 -32.29 -13.15
N ARG A 83 14.21 -33.49 -12.52
CA ARG A 83 15.40 -34.25 -12.10
C ARG A 83 16.24 -34.71 -13.28
N ARG A 84 15.61 -35.21 -14.35
CA ARG A 84 16.30 -35.58 -15.60
C ARG A 84 16.97 -34.37 -16.23
N ALA A 85 16.27 -33.25 -16.33
CA ALA A 85 16.82 -32.01 -16.88
C ALA A 85 18.03 -31.53 -16.07
N ALA A 86 17.96 -31.60 -14.73
CA ALA A 86 19.10 -31.30 -13.86
C ALA A 86 20.28 -32.25 -14.11
N GLN A 87 20.01 -33.56 -14.19
CA GLN A 87 21.03 -34.59 -14.45
C GLN A 87 21.72 -34.41 -15.80
N ALA A 88 20.98 -34.00 -16.82
CA ALA A 88 21.47 -33.76 -18.17
C ALA A 88 22.15 -32.37 -18.32
N GLY A 89 22.29 -31.59 -17.25
CA GLY A 89 22.88 -30.24 -17.28
C GLY A 89 22.02 -29.21 -18.03
N GLU A 90 20.79 -29.55 -18.40
CA GLU A 90 19.93 -28.73 -19.25
C GLU A 90 19.55 -27.40 -18.59
N LEU A 91 19.49 -27.37 -17.26
CA LEU A 91 19.08 -26.18 -16.49
C LEU A 91 20.11 -25.04 -16.52
N SER A 92 21.32 -25.29 -17.00
CA SER A 92 22.33 -24.26 -17.27
C SER A 92 22.02 -23.45 -18.53
N ASN A 93 21.20 -23.99 -19.44
CA ASN A 93 20.77 -23.30 -20.65
C ASN A 93 19.52 -22.45 -20.34
N PRO A 94 19.57 -21.12 -20.54
CA PRO A 94 18.45 -20.23 -20.21
C PRO A 94 17.12 -20.59 -20.90
N ALA A 95 17.16 -21.04 -22.16
CA ALA A 95 15.96 -21.41 -22.90
C ALA A 95 15.32 -22.70 -22.35
N LYS A 96 16.13 -23.71 -22.01
CA LYS A 96 15.64 -24.96 -21.39
C LYS A 96 15.12 -24.72 -19.97
N LEU A 97 15.80 -23.86 -19.20
CA LEU A 97 15.34 -23.42 -17.88
C LEU A 97 13.97 -22.73 -17.96
N ALA A 98 13.81 -21.77 -18.89
CA ALA A 98 12.54 -21.08 -19.11
C ALA A 98 11.41 -22.05 -19.53
N ALA A 99 11.73 -23.05 -20.36
CA ALA A 99 10.77 -24.09 -20.72
C ALA A 99 10.30 -24.91 -19.51
N GLN A 100 11.22 -25.29 -18.61
CA GLN A 100 10.86 -25.98 -17.37
C GLN A 100 10.01 -25.11 -16.44
N VAL A 101 10.36 -23.83 -16.27
CA VAL A 101 9.53 -22.89 -15.48
C VAL A 101 8.12 -22.78 -16.06
N LYS A 102 7.99 -22.60 -17.38
CA LYS A 102 6.69 -22.50 -18.05
C LYS A 102 5.86 -23.76 -17.84
N ARG A 103 6.45 -24.93 -18.02
CA ARG A 103 5.79 -26.22 -17.77
C ARG A 103 5.30 -26.31 -16.33
N MET A 104 6.17 -26.00 -15.37
CA MET A 104 5.85 -26.11 -13.95
C MET A 104 4.75 -25.15 -13.52
N VAL A 105 4.71 -23.93 -14.07
CA VAL A 105 3.64 -22.96 -13.81
C VAL A 105 2.28 -23.43 -14.35
N GLN A 106 2.26 -24.21 -15.43
CA GLN A 106 1.00 -24.76 -15.97
C GLN A 106 0.52 -26.03 -15.24
N ASP A 107 1.38 -26.69 -14.47
CA ASP A 107 1.03 -27.88 -13.70
C ASP A 107 0.04 -27.54 -12.57
N PRO A 108 -0.96 -28.41 -12.27
CA PRO A 108 -1.88 -28.21 -11.15
C PRO A 108 -1.21 -27.90 -9.80
N LYS A 109 -0.01 -28.43 -9.54
CA LYS A 109 0.78 -28.16 -8.32
C LYS A 109 1.17 -26.69 -8.16
N ALA A 110 1.20 -25.89 -9.23
CA ALA A 110 1.52 -24.46 -9.17
C ALA A 110 0.53 -23.67 -8.31
N LYS A 111 -0.70 -24.18 -8.10
CA LYS A 111 -1.67 -23.60 -7.17
C LYS A 111 -1.09 -23.42 -5.75
N ARG A 112 -0.14 -24.28 -5.36
CA ARG A 112 0.53 -24.21 -4.05
C ARG A 112 1.38 -22.96 -3.88
N LEU A 113 1.87 -22.34 -4.95
CA LEU A 113 2.51 -21.03 -4.86
C LEU A 113 1.51 -19.98 -4.33
N SER A 114 0.26 -20.03 -4.79
CA SER A 114 -0.81 -19.13 -4.33
C SER A 114 -1.26 -19.42 -2.90
N GLU A 115 -1.32 -20.70 -2.52
CA GLU A 115 -1.67 -21.13 -1.17
C GLU A 115 -0.57 -20.77 -0.15
N GLU A 116 0.68 -21.09 -0.48
CA GLU A 116 1.81 -20.98 0.45
C GLU A 116 2.46 -19.61 0.41
N PHE A 117 3.02 -19.20 -0.74
CA PHE A 117 3.81 -17.97 -0.81
C PHE A 117 2.92 -16.74 -0.64
N PHE A 118 1.87 -16.60 -1.46
CA PHE A 118 0.97 -15.46 -1.34
C PHE A 118 0.16 -15.50 -0.05
N GLY A 119 -0.30 -16.68 0.37
CA GLY A 119 -1.00 -16.85 1.64
C GLY A 119 -0.18 -16.35 2.83
N GLN A 120 1.09 -16.78 2.95
CA GLN A 120 1.95 -16.39 4.08
C GLN A 120 2.43 -14.94 3.97
N TRP A 121 2.73 -14.47 2.75
CA TRP A 121 3.11 -13.08 2.52
C TRP A 121 1.97 -12.13 2.87
N LEU A 122 0.77 -12.36 2.34
CA LEU A 122 -0.35 -11.42 2.42
C LEU A 122 -1.30 -11.71 3.59
N GLY A 123 -1.07 -12.78 4.35
CA GLY A 123 -1.76 -13.06 5.61
C GLY A 123 -3.12 -13.73 5.46
N PHE A 124 -3.35 -14.47 4.36
CA PHE A 124 -4.53 -15.33 4.17
C PHE A 124 -4.18 -16.83 4.19
N TYR A 125 -2.95 -17.19 4.57
CA TYR A 125 -2.54 -18.60 4.72
C TYR A 125 -3.48 -19.36 5.66
N ARG A 126 -4.01 -20.49 5.19
CA ARG A 126 -4.97 -21.33 5.93
C ARG A 126 -6.18 -20.55 6.47
N PHE A 127 -6.69 -19.58 5.70
CA PHE A 127 -7.84 -18.78 6.11
C PHE A 127 -9.12 -19.60 6.28
N ASP A 128 -9.22 -20.77 5.64
CA ASP A 128 -10.26 -21.79 5.88
C ASP A 128 -10.31 -22.27 7.34
N GLU A 129 -9.21 -22.17 8.07
CA GLU A 129 -9.13 -22.48 9.50
C GLU A 129 -9.26 -21.25 10.42
N PHE A 130 -9.45 -20.06 9.86
CA PHE A 130 -9.58 -18.83 10.63
C PHE A 130 -10.79 -18.87 11.57
N SER A 131 -10.56 -18.40 12.81
CA SER A 131 -11.54 -18.35 13.90
C SER A 131 -11.60 -16.98 14.60
N GLY A 132 -11.01 -15.94 13.98
CA GLY A 132 -10.96 -14.60 14.56
C GLY A 132 -12.23 -13.75 14.38
N VAL A 133 -13.37 -14.36 14.02
CA VAL A 133 -14.70 -13.71 13.92
C VAL A 133 -15.60 -14.30 15.00
N ASP A 134 -16.33 -13.45 15.70
CA ASP A 134 -17.40 -13.89 16.59
C ASP A 134 -18.68 -14.18 15.77
N THR A 135 -18.99 -15.46 15.57
CA THR A 135 -20.14 -15.89 14.76
C THR A 135 -21.49 -15.71 15.46
N SER A 136 -21.51 -15.43 16.76
CA SER A 136 -22.76 -15.00 17.43
C SER A 136 -23.15 -13.58 17.00
N ARG A 137 -22.15 -12.73 16.72
CA ARG A 137 -22.33 -11.38 16.20
C ARG A 137 -22.54 -11.35 14.68
N PHE A 138 -21.86 -12.22 13.95
CA PHE A 138 -21.90 -12.30 12.49
C PHE A 138 -22.32 -13.71 12.02
N PRO A 139 -23.58 -14.13 12.24
CA PRO A 139 -24.06 -15.47 11.89
C PRO A 139 -23.98 -15.77 10.37
N GLU A 140 -23.95 -14.73 9.54
CA GLU A 140 -23.75 -14.82 8.09
C GLU A 140 -22.33 -15.27 7.69
N PHE A 141 -21.34 -15.16 8.58
CA PHE A 141 -19.97 -15.63 8.34
C PHE A 141 -19.89 -17.14 8.56
N THR A 142 -20.50 -17.90 7.64
CA THR A 142 -20.56 -19.36 7.68
C THR A 142 -19.24 -20.00 7.23
N ALA A 143 -19.10 -21.31 7.45
CA ALA A 143 -17.97 -22.08 6.93
C ALA A 143 -17.85 -21.98 5.40
N ASP A 144 -18.97 -21.99 4.68
CA ASP A 144 -18.99 -21.85 3.21
C ASP A 144 -18.50 -20.48 2.74
N VAL A 145 -18.87 -19.41 3.45
CA VAL A 145 -18.36 -18.05 3.17
C VAL A 145 -16.86 -17.98 3.43
N LYS A 146 -16.40 -18.51 4.57
CA LYS A 146 -14.96 -18.54 4.90
C LYS A 146 -14.14 -19.33 3.88
N ASN A 147 -14.60 -20.52 3.51
CA ASN A 147 -13.97 -21.35 2.48
C ASN A 147 -14.00 -20.66 1.12
N GLY A 148 -15.11 -20.00 0.78
CA GLY A 148 -15.23 -19.17 -0.42
C GLY A 148 -14.20 -18.03 -0.44
N MET A 149 -14.02 -17.28 0.65
CA MET A 149 -13.01 -16.21 0.74
C MET A 149 -11.59 -16.71 0.55
N TYR A 150 -11.27 -17.88 1.13
CA TYR A 150 -9.96 -18.50 0.93
C TYR A 150 -9.77 -18.92 -0.53
N ALA A 151 -10.76 -19.59 -1.11
CA ALA A 151 -10.76 -19.99 -2.51
C ALA A 151 -10.66 -18.79 -3.47
N GLU A 152 -11.37 -17.68 -3.19
CA GLU A 152 -11.28 -16.42 -3.94
C GLU A 152 -9.82 -15.95 -4.01
N SER A 153 -9.15 -15.91 -2.86
CA SER A 153 -7.79 -15.39 -2.73
C SER A 153 -6.79 -16.29 -3.46
N VAL A 154 -6.90 -17.61 -3.27
CA VAL A 154 -6.04 -18.59 -3.94
C VAL A 154 -6.24 -18.56 -5.45
N ALA A 155 -7.49 -18.56 -5.93
CA ALA A 155 -7.79 -18.53 -7.36
C ALA A 155 -7.32 -17.24 -8.03
N PHE A 156 -7.42 -16.10 -7.34
CA PHE A 156 -6.94 -14.82 -7.85
C PHE A 156 -5.43 -14.82 -8.14
N PHE A 157 -4.62 -15.27 -7.17
CA PHE A 157 -3.17 -15.32 -7.37
C PHE A 157 -2.75 -16.44 -8.32
N ASP A 158 -3.45 -17.58 -8.31
CA ASP A 158 -3.21 -18.67 -9.27
C ASP A 158 -3.46 -18.20 -10.70
N TYR A 159 -4.54 -17.46 -10.93
CA TYR A 159 -4.83 -16.85 -12.23
C TYR A 159 -3.75 -15.85 -12.66
N ILE A 160 -3.32 -14.95 -11.76
CA ILE A 160 -2.25 -13.97 -12.07
C ILE A 160 -0.97 -14.68 -12.53
N VAL A 161 -0.54 -15.70 -11.80
CA VAL A 161 0.69 -16.44 -12.10
C VAL A 161 0.53 -17.26 -13.39
N ARG A 162 -0.51 -18.07 -13.50
CA ARG A 162 -0.70 -18.98 -14.64
C ARG A 162 -0.91 -18.27 -15.96
N GLN A 163 -1.63 -17.14 -15.94
CA GLN A 163 -1.93 -16.36 -17.12
C GLN A 163 -0.91 -15.24 -17.37
N ASN A 164 0.19 -15.21 -16.60
CA ASN A 164 1.24 -14.21 -16.70
C ASN A 164 0.66 -12.77 -16.72
N ARG A 165 -0.27 -12.49 -15.80
CA ARG A 165 -0.96 -11.20 -15.74
C ARG A 165 0.01 -10.10 -15.26
N PRO A 166 -0.19 -8.86 -15.69
CA PRO A 166 0.58 -7.73 -15.18
C PRO A 166 0.51 -7.64 -13.65
N VAL A 167 1.65 -7.48 -12.98
CA VAL A 167 1.74 -7.38 -11.50
C VAL A 167 0.81 -6.30 -10.92
N LYS A 168 0.58 -5.21 -11.66
CA LYS A 168 -0.37 -4.14 -11.25
C LYS A 168 -1.79 -4.66 -11.01
N GLU A 169 -2.22 -5.75 -11.66
CA GLU A 169 -3.54 -6.33 -11.46
C GLU A 169 -3.73 -6.85 -10.04
N ILE A 170 -2.64 -7.15 -9.29
CA ILE A 170 -2.73 -7.44 -7.85
C ILE A 170 -3.49 -6.32 -7.12
N LEU A 171 -3.35 -5.06 -7.54
CA LEU A 171 -4.06 -3.93 -6.93
C LEU A 171 -5.26 -3.47 -7.75
N THR A 172 -5.13 -3.46 -9.09
CA THR A 172 -6.08 -2.78 -9.98
C THR A 172 -7.08 -3.70 -10.67
N ALA A 173 -7.06 -5.01 -10.41
CA ALA A 173 -7.98 -5.94 -11.06
C ALA A 173 -9.44 -5.52 -10.86
N ASP A 174 -10.20 -5.60 -11.95
CA ASP A 174 -11.64 -5.37 -12.02
C ASP A 174 -12.44 -6.69 -11.97
N TYR A 175 -11.76 -7.80 -11.66
CA TYR A 175 -12.34 -9.13 -11.54
C TYR A 175 -12.05 -9.73 -10.17
N THR A 176 -12.93 -10.64 -9.75
CA THR A 176 -12.75 -11.48 -8.56
C THR A 176 -13.25 -12.91 -8.83
N PHE A 177 -13.15 -13.81 -7.85
CA PHE A 177 -13.54 -15.21 -7.97
C PHE A 177 -14.60 -15.55 -6.93
N LEU A 178 -15.79 -15.97 -7.37
CA LEU A 178 -16.95 -16.16 -6.50
C LEU A 178 -17.58 -17.54 -6.70
N ASN A 179 -18.07 -18.11 -5.60
CA ASN A 179 -19.09 -19.16 -5.61
C ASN A 179 -20.41 -18.56 -5.07
N GLN A 180 -21.52 -19.31 -5.14
CA GLN A 180 -22.83 -18.79 -4.73
C GLN A 180 -22.89 -18.28 -3.27
N PRO A 181 -22.36 -19.00 -2.25
CA PRO A 181 -22.33 -18.50 -0.88
C PRO A 181 -21.59 -17.16 -0.74
N LEU A 182 -20.42 -17.04 -1.37
CA LEU A 182 -19.62 -15.82 -1.30
C LEU A 182 -20.25 -14.66 -2.07
N ALA A 183 -20.82 -14.92 -3.25
CA ALA A 183 -21.55 -13.92 -4.03
C ALA A 183 -22.70 -13.33 -3.23
N LYS A 184 -23.49 -14.18 -2.57
CA LYS A 184 -24.58 -13.76 -1.66
C LYS A 184 -24.03 -12.95 -0.49
N HIS A 185 -22.97 -13.41 0.16
CA HIS A 185 -22.32 -12.68 1.27
C HIS A 185 -21.86 -11.29 0.86
N TYR A 186 -21.35 -11.15 -0.36
CA TYR A 186 -20.88 -9.88 -0.92
C TYR A 186 -21.99 -9.01 -1.52
N GLY A 187 -23.23 -9.49 -1.60
CA GLY A 187 -24.33 -8.77 -2.24
C GLY A 187 -24.16 -8.64 -3.77
N VAL A 188 -23.46 -9.59 -4.40
CA VAL A 188 -23.22 -9.60 -5.85
C VAL A 188 -24.45 -10.19 -6.55
N THR A 189 -25.01 -9.45 -7.49
CA THR A 189 -26.19 -9.86 -8.26
C THR A 189 -25.85 -10.58 -9.57
N ALA A 190 -24.58 -10.58 -9.97
CA ALA A 190 -24.12 -11.33 -11.15
C ALA A 190 -24.39 -12.83 -10.96
N GLU A 191 -24.76 -13.49 -12.06
CA GLU A 191 -25.02 -14.93 -12.03
C GLU A 191 -23.73 -15.70 -11.72
N VAL A 192 -23.78 -16.50 -10.65
CA VAL A 192 -22.72 -17.43 -10.26
C VAL A 192 -23.29 -18.84 -10.25
N LYS A 193 -22.70 -19.72 -11.06
CA LYS A 193 -23.21 -21.05 -11.39
C LYS A 193 -22.92 -22.07 -10.30
N SER A 194 -21.72 -21.99 -9.72
CA SER A 194 -21.23 -23.02 -8.81
C SER A 194 -21.50 -22.69 -7.35
N ALA A 195 -22.06 -23.65 -6.61
CA ALA A 195 -22.23 -23.57 -5.16
C ALA A 195 -20.93 -23.78 -4.38
N ARG A 196 -19.92 -24.41 -5.00
CA ARG A 196 -18.70 -24.87 -4.33
C ARG A 196 -17.44 -24.21 -4.88
N GLU A 197 -17.12 -24.50 -6.13
CA GLU A 197 -15.96 -23.94 -6.84
C GLU A 197 -16.18 -22.45 -7.14
N VAL A 198 -15.12 -21.66 -7.05
CA VAL A 198 -15.15 -20.24 -7.40
C VAL A 198 -14.90 -20.06 -8.90
N GLU A 199 -15.63 -19.14 -9.53
CA GLU A 199 -15.44 -18.76 -10.93
C GLU A 199 -15.19 -17.26 -11.07
N MET A 200 -14.52 -16.86 -12.15
CA MET A 200 -14.17 -15.47 -12.38
C MET A 200 -15.41 -14.64 -12.70
N VAL A 201 -15.60 -13.55 -11.99
CA VAL A 201 -16.64 -12.54 -12.22
C VAL A 201 -15.99 -11.18 -12.38
N LYS A 202 -16.35 -10.45 -13.46
CA LYS A 202 -15.79 -9.13 -13.79
C LYS A 202 -16.75 -8.00 -13.42
N GLY A 203 -16.20 -6.80 -13.21
CA GLY A 203 -16.97 -5.57 -13.01
C GLY A 203 -17.73 -5.52 -11.69
N VAL A 204 -17.38 -6.34 -10.71
CA VAL A 204 -18.08 -6.39 -9.41
C VAL A 204 -17.72 -5.14 -8.59
N PRO A 205 -18.67 -4.23 -8.30
CA PRO A 205 -18.37 -3.01 -7.57
C PRO A 205 -17.76 -3.28 -6.20
N GLY A 206 -16.67 -2.58 -5.88
CA GLY A 206 -15.99 -2.72 -4.58
C GLY A 206 -15.31 -4.08 -4.36
N ARG A 207 -15.14 -4.90 -5.40
CA ARG A 207 -14.36 -6.14 -5.39
C ARG A 207 -13.23 -6.11 -6.42
N GLY A 208 -12.39 -7.13 -6.37
CA GLY A 208 -11.22 -7.29 -7.22
C GLY A 208 -9.95 -6.68 -6.62
N GLY A 209 -8.81 -7.28 -6.92
CA GLY A 209 -7.53 -6.87 -6.33
C GLY A 209 -7.43 -7.14 -4.82
N LEU A 210 -6.20 -7.12 -4.35
CA LEU A 210 -5.77 -7.51 -3.01
C LEU A 210 -6.45 -6.71 -1.89
N LEU A 211 -6.55 -5.39 -2.03
CA LEU A 211 -7.06 -4.51 -0.98
C LEU A 211 -8.56 -4.71 -0.69
N ARG A 212 -9.28 -5.46 -1.53
CA ARG A 212 -10.73 -5.67 -1.42
C ARG A 212 -11.10 -7.14 -1.19
N MET A 213 -10.09 -8.00 -1.00
CA MET A 213 -10.27 -9.43 -0.70
C MET A 213 -10.86 -9.64 0.69
N GLY A 214 -11.92 -10.45 0.79
CA GLY A 214 -12.58 -10.67 2.08
C GLY A 214 -11.69 -11.34 3.12
N SER A 215 -10.83 -12.26 2.69
CA SER A 215 -9.88 -12.96 3.57
C SER A 215 -8.96 -11.98 4.31
N VAL A 216 -8.35 -11.05 3.57
CA VAL A 216 -7.44 -10.02 4.11
C VAL A 216 -8.20 -9.04 4.99
N LEU A 217 -9.35 -8.53 4.53
CA LEU A 217 -10.18 -7.59 5.30
C LEU A 217 -10.64 -8.17 6.64
N THR A 218 -10.92 -9.48 6.66
CA THR A 218 -11.37 -10.22 7.84
C THR A 218 -10.20 -10.56 8.76
N ALA A 219 -9.09 -11.09 8.23
CA ALA A 219 -7.89 -11.42 9.00
C ALA A 219 -7.27 -10.20 9.71
N THR A 220 -7.47 -9.01 9.15
CA THR A 220 -7.00 -7.73 9.70
C THR A 220 -8.03 -7.03 10.60
N SER A 221 -9.11 -7.71 10.99
CA SER A 221 -10.13 -7.17 11.90
C SER A 221 -9.96 -7.70 13.35
N ALA A 222 -10.86 -7.28 14.24
CA ALA A 222 -11.05 -7.86 15.57
C ALA A 222 -12.35 -8.70 15.56
N PRO A 223 -12.56 -9.60 16.53
CA PRO A 223 -13.70 -10.54 16.51
C PRO A 223 -15.07 -9.88 16.37
N LEU A 224 -15.26 -8.72 16.99
CA LEU A 224 -16.55 -8.01 17.04
C LEU A 224 -16.58 -6.74 16.19
N ARG A 225 -15.45 -6.30 15.62
CA ARG A 225 -15.34 -4.99 14.95
C ARG A 225 -14.14 -4.86 14.01
N THR A 226 -14.15 -3.82 13.19
CA THR A 226 -13.04 -3.48 12.32
C THR A 226 -11.85 -2.95 13.12
N SER A 227 -10.68 -2.95 12.49
CA SER A 227 -9.47 -2.35 13.05
C SER A 227 -8.69 -1.58 11.98
N PRO A 228 -8.93 -0.26 11.84
CA PRO A 228 -8.12 0.60 10.96
C PRO A 228 -6.63 0.47 11.23
N VAL A 229 -6.24 0.36 12.51
CA VAL A 229 -4.84 0.23 12.92
C VAL A 229 -4.21 -1.04 12.36
N LYS A 230 -4.85 -2.21 12.54
CA LYS A 230 -4.34 -3.48 11.99
C LYS A 230 -4.31 -3.46 10.45
N ARG A 231 -5.34 -2.89 9.81
CA ARG A 231 -5.41 -2.77 8.35
C ARG A 231 -4.31 -1.87 7.79
N GLY A 232 -4.07 -0.71 8.41
CA GLY A 232 -3.01 0.21 8.02
C GLY A 232 -1.61 -0.37 8.27
N GLU A 233 -1.40 -1.04 9.41
CA GLU A 233 -0.14 -1.73 9.70
C GLU A 233 0.11 -2.86 8.70
N TRP A 234 -0.93 -3.63 8.34
CA TRP A 234 -0.83 -4.66 7.32
C TRP A 234 -0.39 -4.10 5.97
N VAL A 235 -0.95 -2.96 5.54
CA VAL A 235 -0.50 -2.27 4.31
C VAL A 235 0.97 -1.87 4.42
N LEU A 236 1.36 -1.23 5.52
CA LEU A 236 2.75 -0.79 5.74
C LEU A 236 3.73 -1.98 5.72
N ARG A 237 3.40 -3.07 6.40
CA ARG A 237 4.27 -4.25 6.54
C ARG A 237 4.29 -5.11 5.28
N ARG A 238 3.12 -5.49 4.77
CA ARG A 238 2.99 -6.53 3.73
C ARG A 238 3.00 -5.96 2.32
N VAL A 239 2.55 -4.72 2.12
CA VAL A 239 2.46 -4.09 0.79
C VAL A 239 3.60 -3.10 0.56
N LEU A 240 3.85 -2.18 1.49
CA LEU A 240 4.83 -1.10 1.32
C LEU A 240 6.25 -1.46 1.80
N GLY A 241 6.41 -2.52 2.59
CA GLY A 241 7.72 -2.94 3.12
C GLY A 241 8.31 -1.99 4.17
N THR A 242 7.48 -1.18 4.84
CA THR A 242 7.90 -0.22 5.88
C THR A 242 7.15 -0.48 7.20
N PRO A 243 7.42 -1.60 7.91
CA PRO A 243 6.71 -1.96 9.13
C PRO A 243 6.90 -0.92 10.23
N THR A 244 5.91 -0.78 11.11
CA THR A 244 6.00 0.06 12.30
C THR A 244 6.69 -0.67 13.45
N PRO A 245 7.33 0.04 14.40
CA PRO A 245 7.83 -0.57 15.62
C PRO A 245 6.66 -1.18 16.44
N PRO A 246 6.95 -2.14 17.34
CA PRO A 246 5.93 -2.67 18.23
C PRO A 246 5.29 -1.56 19.09
N PRO A 247 4.01 -1.70 19.45
CA PRO A 247 3.33 -0.71 20.27
C PRO A 247 4.00 -0.59 21.66
N PRO A 248 4.04 0.61 22.27
CA PRO A 248 4.55 0.77 23.63
C PRO A 248 3.80 -0.11 24.64
N PRO A 249 4.48 -0.61 25.69
CA PRO A 249 3.83 -1.31 26.78
C PRO A 249 2.80 -0.40 27.46
N ASN A 250 1.67 -0.98 27.90
CA ASN A 250 0.57 -0.29 28.59
C ASN A 250 -0.18 0.78 27.78
N VAL A 251 -0.05 0.79 26.45
CA VAL A 251 -0.94 1.62 25.61
C VAL A 251 -2.35 1.00 25.68
N GLY A 252 -3.30 1.73 26.29
CA GLY A 252 -4.66 1.23 26.52
C GLY A 252 -5.31 0.73 25.22
N THR A 253 -6.12 -0.33 25.32
CA THR A 253 -6.81 -0.91 24.16
C THR A 253 -8.16 -0.25 23.93
N LEU A 254 -8.54 -0.09 22.67
CA LEU A 254 -9.93 0.24 22.34
C LEU A 254 -10.83 -0.94 22.74
N PRO A 255 -12.04 -0.68 23.28
CA PRO A 255 -12.96 -1.75 23.69
C PRO A 255 -13.16 -2.80 22.59
N ALA A 256 -13.35 -4.05 23.00
CA ALA A 256 -13.45 -5.17 22.07
C ALA A 256 -14.70 -5.06 21.17
N ASP A 257 -15.82 -4.59 21.74
CA ASP A 257 -17.11 -4.47 21.06
C ASP A 257 -17.41 -3.00 20.69
N ASP A 258 -17.78 -2.77 19.43
CA ASP A 258 -18.17 -1.46 18.92
C ASP A 258 -19.53 -0.98 19.45
N LYS A 259 -20.39 -1.86 19.95
CA LYS A 259 -21.64 -1.45 20.64
C LYS A 259 -21.38 -0.59 21.88
N THR A 260 -20.23 -0.78 22.52
CA THR A 260 -19.83 0.02 23.69
C THR A 260 -19.35 1.42 23.29
N PHE A 261 -19.48 1.78 21.99
CA PHE A 261 -18.89 3.00 21.50
C PHE A 261 -19.61 4.29 21.89
N ALA A 262 -20.82 4.16 22.45
CA ALA A 262 -21.67 5.27 22.88
C ALA A 262 -21.89 6.31 21.77
N GLY A 263 -22.12 5.85 20.53
CA GLY A 263 -22.39 6.68 19.35
C GLY A 263 -21.16 7.34 18.71
N LYS A 264 -19.94 7.05 19.20
CA LYS A 264 -18.69 7.51 18.58
C LYS A 264 -18.18 6.49 17.57
N SER A 265 -17.82 6.95 16.38
CA SER A 265 -17.12 6.14 15.39
C SER A 265 -15.74 5.67 15.89
N ILE A 266 -15.23 4.59 15.28
CA ILE A 266 -13.85 4.14 15.51
C ILE A 266 -12.83 5.26 15.21
N ARG A 267 -13.13 6.12 14.22
CA ARG A 267 -12.30 7.28 13.86
C ARG A 267 -12.22 8.28 15.01
N GLU A 268 -13.36 8.65 15.59
CA GLU A 268 -13.39 9.61 16.71
C GLU A 268 -12.67 9.05 17.95
N ARG A 269 -12.83 7.74 18.20
CA ARG A 269 -12.10 7.07 19.29
C ARG A 269 -10.60 7.03 19.05
N LEU A 270 -10.18 6.76 17.82
CA LEU A 270 -8.76 6.74 17.47
C LEU A 270 -8.17 8.15 17.47
N ALA A 271 -8.91 9.17 17.02
CA ALA A 271 -8.50 10.56 17.11
C ALA A 271 -8.31 11.02 18.56
N ALA A 272 -9.16 10.56 19.49
CA ALA A 272 -8.95 10.78 20.92
C ALA A 272 -7.68 10.10 21.44
N HIS A 273 -7.40 8.86 20.98
CA HIS A 273 -6.19 8.11 21.33
C HIS A 273 -4.90 8.78 20.78
N GLN A 274 -4.96 9.33 19.56
CA GLN A 274 -3.88 10.05 18.91
C GLN A 274 -3.48 11.37 19.59
N ARG A 275 -4.29 11.91 20.51
CA ARG A 275 -3.94 13.14 21.26
C ARG A 275 -2.71 12.96 22.16
N ASN A 276 -2.32 11.71 22.45
CA ASN A 276 -1.06 11.42 23.10
C ASN A 276 0.11 11.58 22.10
N ALA A 277 1.04 12.48 22.40
CA ALA A 277 2.21 12.77 21.55
C ALA A 277 3.05 11.51 21.22
N THR A 278 3.11 10.53 22.14
CA THR A 278 3.82 9.26 21.93
C THR A 278 3.13 8.37 20.88
N CYS A 279 1.81 8.51 20.71
CA CYS A 279 1.01 7.71 19.78
C CYS A 279 0.89 8.38 18.40
N ALA A 280 0.84 9.71 18.35
CA ALA A 280 0.62 10.48 17.12
C ALA A 280 1.64 10.18 16.02
N GLY A 281 2.91 9.97 16.37
CA GLY A 281 3.99 9.73 15.40
C GLY A 281 3.74 8.53 14.49
N CYS A 282 3.43 7.35 15.06
CA CYS A 282 3.15 6.16 14.26
C CYS A 282 1.76 6.21 13.60
N HIS A 283 0.76 6.72 14.30
CA HIS A 283 -0.61 6.79 13.81
C HIS A 283 -0.79 7.76 12.62
N SER A 284 0.06 8.77 12.50
CA SER A 284 0.12 9.64 11.31
C SER A 284 0.38 8.88 10.00
N ARG A 285 1.00 7.70 10.08
CA ARG A 285 1.30 6.83 8.93
C ARG A 285 0.32 5.67 8.81
N ILE A 286 -0.09 5.08 9.93
CA ILE A 286 -0.96 3.90 9.95
C ILE A 286 -2.40 4.27 9.55
N ASP A 287 -2.97 5.27 10.22
CA ASP A 287 -4.41 5.47 10.20
C ASP A 287 -4.94 5.97 8.85
N PRO A 288 -4.23 6.86 8.12
CA PRO A 288 -4.62 7.22 6.76
C PRO A 288 -4.70 6.04 5.79
N LEU A 289 -3.90 4.98 6.02
CA LEU A 289 -3.95 3.76 5.22
C LEU A 289 -5.05 2.81 5.70
N GLY A 290 -5.38 2.82 6.99
CA GLY A 290 -6.41 1.98 7.61
C GLY A 290 -7.84 2.45 7.36
N PHE A 291 -8.09 3.75 7.44
CA PHE A 291 -9.43 4.33 7.37
C PHE A 291 -10.19 4.08 6.06
N PRO A 292 -9.57 4.09 4.86
CA PRO A 292 -10.28 3.79 3.62
C PRO A 292 -10.97 2.42 3.62
N PHE A 293 -10.44 1.46 4.38
CA PHE A 293 -11.03 0.13 4.53
C PHE A 293 -12.27 0.10 5.40
N GLU A 294 -12.62 1.16 6.14
CA GLU A 294 -13.82 1.17 6.99
C GLU A 294 -15.12 1.06 6.18
N LYS A 295 -15.06 1.22 4.86
CA LYS A 295 -16.12 0.83 3.92
C LYS A 295 -16.40 -0.66 3.89
N TYR A 296 -15.56 -1.48 4.51
CA TYR A 296 -15.74 -2.91 4.71
C TYR A 296 -15.88 -3.24 6.19
N ASP A 297 -16.90 -4.02 6.51
CA ASP A 297 -17.18 -4.52 7.85
C ASP A 297 -16.14 -5.59 8.28
N PRO A 298 -16.24 -6.15 9.51
CA PRO A 298 -15.27 -7.11 10.03
C PRO A 298 -15.23 -8.43 9.26
N VAL A 299 -16.30 -8.77 8.54
CA VAL A 299 -16.43 -10.00 7.74
C VAL A 299 -16.30 -9.71 6.24
N GLY A 300 -15.68 -8.58 5.89
CA GLY A 300 -15.30 -8.23 4.53
C GLY A 300 -16.45 -7.79 3.62
N ARG A 301 -17.66 -7.54 4.13
CA ARG A 301 -18.78 -6.99 3.34
C ARG A 301 -18.68 -5.49 3.25
N MET A 302 -19.18 -4.91 2.16
CA MET A 302 -19.27 -3.46 2.07
C MET A 302 -20.35 -2.92 3.02
N ARG A 303 -20.10 -1.74 3.57
CA ARG A 303 -21.04 -1.00 4.42
C ARG A 303 -20.98 0.50 4.14
N THR A 304 -22.10 1.18 4.35
CA THR A 304 -22.21 2.64 4.26
C THR A 304 -22.32 3.33 5.61
N ALA A 305 -22.58 2.57 6.67
CA ALA A 305 -22.64 3.03 8.06
C ALA A 305 -22.04 1.96 9.00
N TYR A 306 -21.57 2.39 10.17
CA TYR A 306 -21.20 1.55 11.29
C TYR A 306 -22.44 0.88 11.91
N ALA A 307 -22.23 -0.07 12.83
CA ALA A 307 -23.30 -0.83 13.46
C ALA A 307 -24.25 0.03 14.31
N ASP A 308 -23.79 1.20 14.76
CA ASP A 308 -24.56 2.21 15.51
C ASP A 308 -25.26 3.23 14.59
N GLY A 309 -25.20 3.06 13.27
CA GLY A 309 -25.85 3.91 12.28
C GLY A 309 -25.02 5.13 11.83
N VAL A 310 -23.85 5.35 12.43
CA VAL A 310 -22.95 6.44 12.02
C VAL A 310 -22.44 6.19 10.61
N ALA A 311 -22.56 7.15 9.70
CA ALA A 311 -22.11 6.98 8.31
C ALA A 311 -20.58 6.82 8.20
N ILE A 312 -20.10 5.99 7.27
CA ILE A 312 -18.66 5.77 7.00
C ILE A 312 -18.01 6.96 6.26
N ASP A 313 -18.80 7.85 5.65
CA ASP A 313 -18.29 8.90 4.75
C ASP A 313 -17.75 10.15 5.50
N ASP A 314 -16.43 10.35 5.40
CA ASP A 314 -15.70 11.49 5.97
C ASP A 314 -16.10 12.87 5.40
N LEU A 315 -16.59 12.93 4.16
CA LEU A 315 -16.99 14.19 3.53
C LEU A 315 -18.29 14.76 4.11
N ILE A 316 -19.20 13.88 4.53
CA ILE A 316 -20.52 14.24 5.07
C ILE A 316 -20.37 14.75 6.51
N ALA A 317 -19.54 14.09 7.31
CA ALA A 317 -19.23 14.53 8.67
C ALA A 317 -18.55 15.91 8.70
N GLY A 318 -17.67 16.21 7.72
CA GLY A 318 -17.03 17.53 7.61
C GLY A 318 -17.94 18.65 7.10
N MET A 319 -19.00 18.33 6.34
CA MET A 319 -19.89 19.32 5.72
C MET A 319 -21.27 19.46 6.39
N GLY A 320 -21.65 18.54 7.28
CA GLY A 320 -22.94 18.56 7.99
C GLY A 320 -24.18 18.35 7.10
N VAL A 321 -24.03 17.76 5.90
CA VAL A 321 -25.14 17.57 4.94
C VAL A 321 -25.31 16.11 4.48
N GLY A 322 -26.55 15.67 4.28
CA GLY A 322 -26.86 14.33 3.81
C GLY A 322 -26.38 14.05 2.38
N ARG A 323 -26.09 12.78 2.05
CA ARG A 323 -25.54 12.34 0.76
C ARG A 323 -26.39 12.76 -0.46
N GLN A 324 -27.72 12.67 -0.34
CA GLN A 324 -28.66 13.07 -1.38
C GLN A 324 -28.65 14.60 -1.59
N SER A 325 -28.55 15.38 -0.51
CA SER A 325 -28.41 16.84 -0.59
C SER A 325 -27.07 17.26 -1.20
N LEU A 326 -25.98 16.56 -0.88
CA LEU A 326 -24.66 16.85 -1.44
C LEU A 326 -24.63 16.61 -2.96
N TYR A 327 -25.05 15.43 -3.42
CA TYR A 327 -25.00 15.11 -4.86
C TYR A 327 -26.12 15.76 -5.68
N SER A 328 -27.25 16.15 -5.07
CA SER A 328 -28.24 16.99 -5.77
C SER A 328 -27.71 18.40 -6.04
N VAL A 329 -26.88 18.97 -5.17
CA VAL A 329 -26.31 20.32 -5.32
C VAL A 329 -25.01 20.34 -6.13
N PHE A 330 -24.17 19.33 -5.94
CA PHE A 330 -22.81 19.28 -6.49
C PHE A 330 -22.62 18.23 -7.60
N GLY A 331 -23.63 17.41 -7.88
CA GLY A 331 -23.60 16.39 -8.94
C GLY A 331 -22.78 15.17 -8.53
N ASP A 332 -21.47 15.23 -8.73
CA ASP A 332 -20.54 14.12 -8.47
C ASP A 332 -19.28 14.59 -7.71
N LYS A 333 -18.43 13.63 -7.31
CA LYS A 333 -17.20 13.91 -6.56
C LYS A 333 -16.21 14.76 -7.35
N ARG A 334 -16.14 14.59 -8.67
CA ARG A 334 -15.23 15.32 -9.55
C ARG A 334 -15.64 16.80 -9.60
N THR A 335 -16.92 17.05 -9.82
CA THR A 335 -17.53 18.38 -9.85
C THR A 335 -17.39 19.09 -8.50
N LEU A 336 -17.63 18.38 -7.39
CA LEU A 336 -17.39 18.90 -6.06
C LEU A 336 -15.91 19.27 -5.85
N PHE A 337 -14.97 18.40 -6.23
CA PHE A 337 -13.54 18.67 -6.08
C PHE A 337 -13.10 19.89 -6.90
N LEU A 338 -13.56 20.03 -8.14
CA LEU A 338 -13.28 21.20 -8.98
C LEU A 338 -13.84 22.49 -8.37
N ARG A 339 -15.04 22.46 -7.78
CA ARG A 339 -15.60 23.62 -7.06
C ARG A 339 -14.76 23.98 -5.83
N VAL A 340 -14.39 22.99 -5.01
CA VAL A 340 -13.50 23.20 -3.85
C VAL A 340 -12.17 23.81 -4.30
N LEU A 341 -11.58 23.28 -5.38
CA LEU A 341 -10.31 23.77 -5.91
C LEU A 341 -10.42 25.24 -6.37
N ARG A 342 -11.50 25.61 -7.06
CA ARG A 342 -11.77 27.00 -7.47
C ARG A 342 -11.96 27.93 -6.27
N THR A 343 -12.85 27.57 -5.34
CA THR A 343 -13.11 28.38 -4.13
C THR A 343 -11.84 28.54 -3.28
N TYR A 344 -11.04 27.48 -3.17
CA TYR A 344 -9.76 27.54 -2.47
C TYR A 344 -8.78 28.48 -3.18
N ALA A 345 -8.67 28.39 -4.51
CA ALA A 345 -7.81 29.27 -5.30
C ALA A 345 -8.24 30.73 -5.24
N GLU A 346 -9.55 31.01 -5.27
CA GLU A 346 -10.11 32.36 -5.11
C GLU A 346 -9.80 32.95 -3.74
N ARG A 347 -10.06 32.20 -2.65
CA ARG A 347 -9.77 32.66 -1.28
C ARG A 347 -8.27 32.94 -1.10
N LYS A 348 -7.42 32.01 -1.54
CA LYS A 348 -5.96 32.16 -1.45
C LYS A 348 -5.46 33.31 -2.34
N GLY A 349 -5.97 33.40 -3.57
CA GLY A 349 -5.58 34.42 -4.54
C GLY A 349 -5.96 35.83 -4.09
N ALA A 350 -7.16 36.02 -3.53
CA ALA A 350 -7.60 37.31 -3.00
C ALA A 350 -6.72 37.79 -1.83
N GLY A 351 -6.36 36.88 -0.91
CA GLY A 351 -5.44 37.17 0.18
C GLY A 351 -4.04 37.56 -0.32
N ALA A 352 -3.52 36.81 -1.29
CA ALA A 352 -2.23 37.06 -1.90
C ALA A 352 -2.19 38.38 -2.68
N ALA A 353 -3.24 38.72 -3.42
CA ALA A 353 -3.35 40.01 -4.11
C ALA A 353 -3.40 41.17 -3.11
N LYS A 354 -4.18 41.04 -2.04
CA LYS A 354 -4.21 42.04 -0.97
C LYS A 354 -2.81 42.26 -0.38
N ALA A 355 -2.08 41.17 -0.10
CA ALA A 355 -0.73 41.24 0.45
C ALA A 355 0.28 41.94 -0.49
N LEU A 356 0.13 41.79 -1.82
CA LEU A 356 1.01 42.44 -2.80
C LEU A 356 0.68 43.91 -3.05
N PHE A 357 -0.59 44.30 -3.04
CA PHE A 357 -1.00 45.64 -3.49
C PHE A 357 -1.44 46.58 -2.38
N SER A 358 -1.58 46.11 -1.14
CA SER A 358 -1.89 46.98 0.00
C SER A 358 -0.67 47.75 0.55
N PRO A 359 0.53 47.14 0.68
CA PRO A 359 1.70 47.88 1.17
C PRO A 359 2.23 48.88 0.14
N PRO A 360 2.60 50.11 0.55
CA PRO A 360 3.13 51.12 -0.36
C PRO A 360 4.53 50.76 -0.87
N ALA A 361 5.39 50.21 0.00
CA ALA A 361 6.74 49.81 -0.36
C ALA A 361 6.76 48.41 -1.00
N LEU A 362 7.57 48.23 -2.05
CA LEU A 362 7.74 47.00 -2.80
C LEU A 362 8.31 45.89 -1.91
N ARG A 363 9.27 46.23 -1.06
CA ARG A 363 9.85 45.30 -0.09
C ARG A 363 8.78 44.72 0.81
N ASP A 364 7.91 45.56 1.36
CA ASP A 364 6.82 45.13 2.24
C ASP A 364 5.74 44.35 1.50
N ALA A 365 5.50 44.66 0.23
CA ALA A 365 4.60 43.89 -0.64
C ALA A 365 5.11 42.47 -0.89
N ILE A 366 6.39 42.30 -1.23
CA ILE A 366 6.99 40.97 -1.46
C ILE A 366 7.08 40.18 -0.15
N ALA A 367 7.53 40.80 0.94
CA ALA A 367 7.54 40.17 2.26
C ALA A 367 6.12 39.78 2.70
N GLY A 368 5.14 40.67 2.51
CA GLY A 368 3.73 40.41 2.80
C GLY A 368 3.17 39.22 2.02
N PHE A 369 3.50 39.10 0.74
CA PHE A 369 3.09 37.96 -0.08
C PHE A 369 3.68 36.63 0.42
N LEU A 370 4.98 36.59 0.72
CA LEU A 370 5.65 35.40 1.22
C LEU A 370 5.14 35.03 2.63
N ARG A 371 4.91 36.03 3.49
CA ARG A 371 4.30 35.86 4.80
C ARG A 371 2.89 35.28 4.70
N HIS A 372 2.08 35.80 3.77
CA HIS A 372 0.74 35.27 3.52
C HIS A 372 0.78 33.80 3.10
N ALA A 373 1.75 33.38 2.28
CA ALA A 373 1.92 31.98 1.92
C ALA A 373 2.18 31.09 3.15
N VAL A 374 3.01 31.55 4.10
CA VAL A 374 3.28 30.86 5.37
C VAL A 374 2.04 30.81 6.25
N GLU A 375 1.37 31.95 6.44
CA GLU A 375 0.17 32.05 7.28
C GLU A 375 -0.94 31.15 6.76
N PHE A 376 -1.18 31.16 5.44
CA PHE A 376 -2.16 30.29 4.82
C PHE A 376 -1.78 28.81 5.00
N ALA A 377 -0.51 28.45 4.81
CA ALA A 377 -0.04 27.07 4.94
C ALA A 377 0.04 26.57 6.39
N THR A 378 -0.12 27.45 7.37
CA THR A 378 -0.05 27.16 8.80
C THR A 378 -1.29 27.61 9.57
N GLU A 379 -2.40 27.87 8.87
CA GLU A 379 -3.67 28.32 9.46
C GLU A 379 -4.16 27.32 10.52
N GLU A 380 -4.47 27.84 11.70
CA GLU A 380 -4.93 27.03 12.83
C GLU A 380 -6.29 26.39 12.50
N GLY A 381 -6.45 25.10 12.84
CA GLY A 381 -7.64 24.33 12.47
C GLY A 381 -7.65 23.81 11.02
N SER A 382 -6.60 24.09 10.23
CA SER A 382 -6.44 23.56 8.86
C SER A 382 -5.30 22.55 8.75
N VAL A 383 -5.35 21.71 7.71
CA VAL A 383 -4.22 20.85 7.32
C VAL A 383 -3.10 21.74 6.79
N ARG A 384 -1.85 21.48 7.19
CA ARG A 384 -0.68 22.26 6.74
C ARG A 384 -0.48 22.14 5.22
N GLY A 385 0.25 23.09 4.65
CA GLY A 385 0.59 23.12 3.23
C GLY A 385 -0.49 23.75 2.35
N CYS A 386 -0.46 23.45 1.05
CA CYS A 386 -1.41 24.02 0.08
C CYS A 386 -2.08 22.96 -0.77
N LEU A 387 -3.41 22.99 -0.86
CA LEU A 387 -4.21 22.08 -1.69
C LEU A 387 -3.69 22.01 -3.13
N MET A 388 -3.40 23.16 -3.74
CA MET A 388 -2.93 23.26 -5.13
C MET A 388 -1.51 22.71 -5.35
N VAL A 389 -0.68 22.63 -4.30
CA VAL A 389 0.72 22.19 -4.41
C VAL A 389 0.90 20.75 -3.92
N CYS A 390 0.21 20.37 -2.85
CA CYS A 390 0.45 19.12 -2.15
C CYS A 390 -0.53 18.01 -2.57
N VAL A 391 -1.76 18.35 -2.98
CA VAL A 391 -2.84 17.36 -3.15
C VAL A 391 -3.38 17.35 -4.58
N ALA A 392 -3.74 18.51 -5.13
CA ALA A 392 -4.31 18.61 -6.48
C ALA A 392 -3.41 18.01 -7.59
N PRO A 393 -2.06 18.11 -7.53
CA PRO A 393 -1.19 17.46 -8.54
C PRO A 393 -1.25 15.93 -8.54
N LEU A 394 -1.74 15.31 -7.47
CA LEU A 394 -1.89 13.85 -7.35
C LEU A 394 -3.19 13.33 -7.99
N VAL A 395 -4.07 14.24 -8.42
CA VAL A 395 -5.34 13.89 -9.05
C VAL A 395 -5.13 13.71 -10.55
N ASP A 396 -5.39 12.50 -11.04
CA ASP A 396 -5.31 12.18 -12.48
C ASP A 396 -6.55 12.68 -13.25
N ASP A 397 -6.65 14.00 -13.41
CA ASP A 397 -7.70 14.67 -14.17
C ASP A 397 -7.10 15.78 -15.05
N ALA A 398 -7.53 15.85 -16.32
CA ALA A 398 -6.99 16.80 -17.28
C ALA A 398 -7.36 18.26 -16.96
N GLU A 399 -8.59 18.51 -16.48
CA GLU A 399 -9.07 19.84 -16.11
C GLU A 399 -8.37 20.34 -14.85
N VAL A 400 -8.15 19.46 -13.86
CA VAL A 400 -7.35 19.78 -12.67
C VAL A 400 -5.92 20.16 -13.06
N ARG A 401 -5.28 19.36 -13.92
CA ARG A 401 -3.91 19.67 -14.40
C ARG A 401 -3.85 21.01 -15.14
N GLN A 402 -4.84 21.32 -15.97
CA GLN A 402 -4.89 22.60 -16.67
C GLN A 402 -5.12 23.76 -15.71
N PHE A 403 -6.06 23.63 -14.77
CA PHE A 403 -6.33 24.62 -13.74
C PHE A 403 -5.08 24.98 -12.92
N LEU A 404 -4.26 23.98 -12.55
CA LEU A 404 -3.03 24.22 -11.81
C LEU A 404 -1.98 24.99 -12.64
N LYS A 405 -1.91 24.74 -13.95
CA LYS A 405 -1.03 25.52 -14.85
C LYS A 405 -1.49 26.97 -14.93
N ASP A 406 -2.79 27.20 -15.08
CA ASP A 406 -3.36 28.54 -15.19
C ASP A 406 -3.20 29.32 -13.88
N ALA A 407 -3.44 28.68 -12.74
CA ALA A 407 -3.22 29.27 -11.42
C ALA A 407 -1.75 29.61 -11.17
N ALA A 408 -0.82 28.75 -11.60
CA ALA A 408 0.62 29.02 -11.52
C ALA A 408 1.02 30.24 -12.38
N ALA A 409 0.54 30.31 -13.62
CA ALA A 409 0.79 31.44 -14.51
C ALA A 409 0.20 32.75 -13.96
N GLY A 410 -1.03 32.70 -13.44
CA GLY A 410 -1.70 33.84 -12.82
C GLY A 410 -0.95 34.39 -11.61
N GLY A 411 -0.42 33.51 -10.75
CA GLY A 411 0.41 33.91 -9.61
C GLY A 411 1.68 34.67 -10.04
N VAL A 412 2.38 34.17 -11.07
CA VAL A 412 3.56 34.86 -11.62
C VAL A 412 3.18 36.24 -12.18
N ALA A 413 2.11 36.32 -12.96
CA ALA A 413 1.65 37.58 -13.55
C ALA A 413 1.29 38.64 -12.50
N LEU A 414 0.73 38.22 -11.36
CA LEU A 414 0.40 39.10 -10.25
C LEU A 414 1.65 39.76 -9.64
N VAL A 415 2.70 38.97 -9.43
CA VAL A 415 3.98 39.46 -8.90
C VAL A 415 4.70 40.32 -9.94
N GLU A 416 4.69 39.93 -11.22
CA GLU A 416 5.27 40.76 -12.29
C GLU A 416 4.63 42.15 -12.34
N ARG A 417 3.31 42.23 -12.19
CA ARG A 417 2.60 43.51 -12.14
C ARG A 417 3.12 44.37 -10.99
N ARG A 418 3.26 43.82 -9.78
CA ARG A 418 3.77 44.60 -8.63
C ARG A 418 5.21 45.07 -8.82
N PHE A 419 6.05 44.28 -9.49
CA PHE A 419 7.40 44.74 -9.87
C PHE A 419 7.38 45.87 -10.89
N ARG A 420 6.52 45.81 -11.91
CA ARG A 420 6.37 46.92 -12.87
C ARG A 420 5.89 48.21 -12.19
N ASP A 421 5.00 48.10 -11.21
CA ASP A 421 4.58 49.23 -10.38
C ASP A 421 5.78 49.81 -9.60
N GLY A 422 6.62 48.94 -9.04
CA GLY A 422 7.86 49.35 -8.35
C GLY A 422 8.87 50.04 -9.26
N ILE A 423 9.02 49.60 -10.52
CA ILE A 423 9.84 50.31 -11.52
C ILE A 423 9.27 51.70 -11.78
N SER A 424 7.95 51.79 -11.98
CA SER A 424 7.27 53.05 -12.28
C SER A 424 7.35 54.05 -11.12
N ALA A 425 7.37 53.55 -9.89
CA ALA A 425 7.56 54.33 -8.66
C ALA A 425 9.03 54.63 -8.32
N GLY A 426 9.99 54.12 -9.10
CA GLY A 426 11.42 54.30 -8.86
C GLY A 426 11.99 53.49 -7.69
N GLU A 427 11.25 52.49 -7.18
CA GLU A 427 11.67 51.61 -6.07
C GLU A 427 12.75 50.60 -6.51
N ILE A 428 12.75 50.23 -7.80
CA ILE A 428 13.73 49.32 -8.41
C ILE A 428 14.13 49.80 -9.81
N PRO A 429 15.34 49.44 -10.30
CA PRO A 429 15.83 49.85 -11.61
C PRO A 429 14.95 49.39 -12.79
N SER A 430 14.98 50.14 -13.89
CA SER A 430 14.23 49.81 -15.11
C SER A 430 14.70 48.54 -15.82
N ASP A 431 15.94 48.11 -15.57
CA ASP A 431 16.53 46.87 -16.09
C ASP A 431 16.33 45.66 -15.15
N PHE A 432 15.53 45.81 -14.09
CA PHE A 432 15.22 44.73 -13.16
C PHE A 432 14.62 43.52 -13.89
N PRO A 433 15.11 42.28 -13.67
CA PRO A 433 14.66 41.12 -14.43
C PRO A 433 13.30 40.59 -13.94
N VAL A 434 12.24 41.36 -14.20
CA VAL A 434 10.86 41.19 -13.68
C VAL A 434 10.37 39.75 -13.78
N THR A 435 10.37 39.14 -14.97
CA THR A 435 9.83 37.78 -15.17
C THR A 435 10.60 36.72 -14.38
N THR A 436 11.94 36.80 -14.40
CA THR A 436 12.78 35.84 -13.67
C THR A 436 12.59 35.98 -12.16
N ARG A 437 12.55 37.22 -11.65
CA ARG A 437 12.35 37.49 -10.22
C ARG A 437 10.94 37.11 -9.77
N ALA A 438 9.92 37.36 -10.58
CA ALA A 438 8.55 36.95 -10.27
C ALA A 438 8.41 35.43 -10.13
N ARG A 439 9.06 34.66 -11.01
CA ARG A 439 9.12 33.20 -10.88
C ARG A 439 9.82 32.78 -9.58
N GLN A 440 10.94 33.41 -9.24
CA GLN A 440 11.66 33.14 -7.99
C GLN A 440 10.81 33.41 -6.74
N VAL A 441 10.05 34.52 -6.70
CA VAL A 441 9.10 34.80 -5.59
C VAL A 441 8.08 33.66 -5.45
N ILE A 442 7.51 33.20 -6.57
CA ILE A 442 6.52 32.11 -6.55
C ILE A 442 7.16 30.80 -6.09
N ASP A 443 8.38 30.49 -6.51
CA ASP A 443 9.08 29.28 -6.10
C ASP A 443 9.47 29.31 -4.62
N LEU A 444 9.87 30.47 -4.09
CA LEU A 444 10.10 30.67 -2.66
C LEU A 444 8.82 30.50 -1.84
N ALA A 445 7.70 31.09 -2.29
CA ALA A 445 6.39 30.92 -1.65
C ALA A 445 5.95 29.44 -1.62
N ARG A 446 6.23 28.69 -2.69
CA ARG A 446 5.97 27.24 -2.77
C ARG A 446 6.89 26.46 -1.83
N GLY A 447 8.17 26.81 -1.77
CA GLY A 447 9.16 26.22 -0.85
C GLY A 447 8.73 26.37 0.61
N LEU A 448 8.37 27.58 1.02
CA LEU A 448 7.85 27.86 2.37
C LEU A 448 6.60 27.03 2.71
N THR A 449 5.69 26.90 1.76
CA THR A 449 4.49 26.06 1.90
C THR A 449 4.84 24.59 2.08
N MET A 450 5.85 24.09 1.34
CA MET A 450 6.29 22.70 1.45
C MET A 450 7.02 22.45 2.77
N HIS A 451 7.83 23.40 3.25
CA HIS A 451 8.47 23.28 4.55
C HIS A 451 7.44 23.27 5.70
N ALA A 452 6.37 24.06 5.59
CA ALA A 452 5.23 23.98 6.51
C ALA A 452 4.62 22.56 6.54
N GLN A 453 4.42 21.95 5.36
CA GLN A 453 3.92 20.58 5.23
C GLN A 453 4.85 19.55 5.88
N LEU A 454 6.17 19.77 5.80
CA LEU A 454 7.19 18.91 6.43
C LEU A 454 7.33 19.12 7.95
N GLY A 455 6.56 20.05 8.53
CA GLY A 455 6.50 20.24 9.98
C GLY A 455 7.33 21.41 10.51
N ALA A 456 7.97 22.21 9.65
CA ALA A 456 8.79 23.34 10.08
C ALA A 456 7.99 24.33 10.96
N PRO A 457 8.61 24.90 12.03
CA PRO A 457 7.90 25.82 12.92
C PRO A 457 7.43 27.08 12.19
N ARG A 458 6.19 27.50 12.42
CA ARG A 458 5.61 28.73 11.83
C ARG A 458 6.52 29.95 12.05
N LYS A 459 7.07 30.11 13.25
CA LYS A 459 7.97 31.22 13.59
C LYS A 459 9.21 31.27 12.68
N THR A 460 9.80 30.11 12.39
CA THR A 460 10.96 29.99 11.50
C THR A 460 10.58 30.37 10.07
N LEU A 461 9.49 29.82 9.55
CA LEU A 461 9.03 30.11 8.19
C LEU A 461 8.69 31.59 7.96
N LEU A 462 8.15 32.26 8.98
CA LEU A 462 7.89 33.70 8.91
C LEU A 462 9.20 34.50 8.83
N ALA A 463 10.26 34.07 9.52
CA ALA A 463 11.59 34.70 9.41
C ALA A 463 12.20 34.43 8.02
N ASP A 464 12.12 33.20 7.52
CA ASP A 464 12.59 32.82 6.19
C ASP A 464 11.88 33.64 5.09
N ALA A 465 10.60 33.96 5.28
CA ALA A 465 9.83 34.78 4.36
C ALA A 465 10.34 36.24 4.27
N GLU A 466 10.81 36.82 5.38
CA GLU A 466 11.42 38.15 5.39
C GLU A 466 12.76 38.15 4.67
N GLU A 467 13.63 37.17 4.97
CA GLU A 467 14.95 37.04 4.35
C GLU A 467 14.83 36.79 2.84
N ALA A 468 13.88 35.95 2.43
CA ALA A 468 13.58 35.68 1.03
C ALA A 468 13.14 36.93 0.25
N ALA A 469 12.43 37.87 0.90
CA ALA A 469 12.03 39.11 0.25
C ALA A 469 13.24 40.00 -0.09
N GLU A 470 14.21 40.11 0.83
CA GLU A 470 15.46 40.85 0.60
C GLU A 470 16.26 40.24 -0.55
N LEU A 471 16.41 38.90 -0.55
CA LEU A 471 17.20 38.17 -1.54
C LEU A 471 16.71 38.41 -2.98
N VAL A 472 15.39 38.44 -3.18
CA VAL A 472 14.80 38.58 -4.53
C VAL A 472 14.98 39.99 -5.07
N LEU A 473 14.97 41.00 -4.20
CA LEU A 473 15.08 42.40 -4.57
C LEU A 473 16.52 42.85 -4.85
N LEU A 474 17.52 42.01 -4.58
CA LEU A 474 18.91 42.31 -4.89
C LEU A 474 19.10 42.64 -6.38
N PRO A 475 19.84 43.72 -6.69
CA PRO A 475 20.18 44.06 -8.06
C PRO A 475 21.02 42.95 -8.70
N ARG A 476 21.03 42.90 -10.03
CA ARG A 476 21.99 42.05 -10.74
C ARG A 476 23.40 42.47 -10.31
N ARG A 477 24.22 41.52 -9.81
CA ARG A 477 25.66 41.76 -9.74
C ARG A 477 26.11 42.02 -11.18
N GLY A 478 26.51 43.26 -11.47
CA GLY A 478 27.14 43.59 -12.74
C GLY A 478 28.34 42.69 -12.95
N ASN A 479 28.63 42.36 -14.21
CA ASN A 479 29.88 41.72 -14.58
C ASN A 479 31.02 42.55 -13.96
N ALA A 480 31.66 42.03 -12.92
CA ALA A 480 32.96 42.54 -12.51
C ALA A 480 33.87 42.36 -13.73
N THR A 481 34.23 43.46 -14.37
CA THR A 481 35.37 43.53 -15.27
C THR A 481 36.57 42.89 -14.57
N PRO A 482 37.29 41.94 -15.19
CA PRO A 482 38.56 41.49 -14.64
C PRO A 482 39.49 42.70 -14.64
N GLU A 483 39.93 43.13 -13.46
CA GLU A 483 40.99 44.13 -13.34
C GLU A 483 42.25 43.58 -14.04
N GLY A 484 42.79 44.40 -14.95
CA GLY A 484 44.05 44.14 -15.66
C GLY A 484 45.27 44.64 -14.91
#